data_AF-A0A2D4SS61-F1
#
_entry.id   AF-A0A2D4SS61-F1
#
_cell.length_a   1.000
_cell.length_b   1.000
_cell.length_c   1.000
_cell.angle_alpha   90.00
_cell.angle_beta   90.00
_cell.angle_gamma   90.00
#
_symmetry.space_group_name_H-M   'P 1'
#
loop_
_entity.id
_entity.type
_entity.pdbx_description
1 polymer ?
#
loop_
_entity_poly.entity_id
_entity_poly.type
_entity_poly.pdbx_seq_one_letter_code
_entity_poly.pdbx_strand_id
1 'polypeptide(L)'
;MFLSFILVSCSFEENLPHQDLQGTVRLPKEASQFLFGVGEEQRVIDDIRGMGPIYLGAFPSVQEGLYPFTHPEMGPIVNDGQDGDTYPYGGTTVGRFDWACYQSMVCKTVTGRYSSYEDLLDFHNNVLEQPILTAEGHEVTSKEEFQERCFEVLYSTGDQEMLFIQGSDFQDNGDEWVAEVDLPHVFFEEGMSVWGWIDMPSVTFDFNTCDTEQGAQVNYYDQRYSLGTNYQDLLNFPGKYIDNGDWVAQEAAIITDPEKDFDLEIGYQYVEE
;
A
#
# COMPACT_ATOMS: atom_id res chain seq x y z
N MET A 1 32.75 -52.70 14.96
CA MET A 1 33.27 -51.38 15.34
C MET A 1 32.81 -50.40 14.28
N PHE A 2 31.64 -49.79 14.49
CA PHE A 2 31.10 -48.74 13.62
C PHE A 2 31.47 -47.40 14.24
N LEU A 3 32.26 -46.61 13.52
CA LEU A 3 32.59 -45.23 13.89
C LEU A 3 31.39 -44.36 13.47
N SER A 4 30.58 -43.91 14.43
CA SER A 4 29.63 -42.81 14.19
C SER A 4 30.41 -41.50 14.15
N PHE A 5 30.45 -40.87 12.98
CA PHE A 5 30.80 -39.45 12.85
C PHE A 5 29.57 -38.64 13.22
N ILE A 6 29.62 -37.96 14.38
CA ILE A 6 28.66 -36.92 14.72
C ILE A 6 29.11 -35.66 13.98
N LEU A 7 28.41 -35.34 12.89
CA LEU A 7 28.49 -34.02 12.25
C LEU A 7 27.85 -33.02 13.21
N VAL A 8 28.67 -32.30 13.96
CA VAL A 8 28.22 -31.11 14.70
C VAL A 8 28.05 -30.01 13.66
N SER A 9 26.85 -29.91 13.08
CA SER A 9 26.44 -28.72 12.35
C SER A 9 26.22 -27.63 13.39
N CYS A 10 27.20 -26.74 13.57
CA CYS A 10 26.97 -25.47 14.21
C CYS A 10 26.17 -24.61 13.24
N SER A 11 24.83 -24.72 13.25
CA SER A 11 24.01 -23.61 12.78
C SER A 11 24.21 -22.51 13.82
N PHE A 12 24.79 -21.40 13.40
CA PHE A 12 24.81 -20.20 14.23
C PHE A 12 23.35 -19.79 14.44
N GLU A 13 22.86 -19.94 15.67
CA GLU A 13 21.51 -19.52 16.04
C GLU A 13 21.56 -18.00 16.18
N GLU A 14 21.21 -17.32 15.09
CA GLU A 14 21.15 -15.87 15.01
C GLU A 14 19.93 -15.42 15.83
N ASN A 15 20.10 -15.25 17.13
CA ASN A 15 19.11 -14.64 18.02
C ASN A 15 19.03 -13.12 17.75
N LEU A 16 18.67 -12.75 16.52
CA LEU A 16 18.31 -11.37 16.20
C LEU A 16 16.99 -11.05 16.92
N PRO A 17 16.85 -9.86 17.53
CA PRO A 17 15.65 -9.46 18.26
C PRO A 17 14.50 -9.10 17.30
N HIS A 18 14.17 -9.97 16.35
CA HIS A 18 13.01 -9.77 15.49
C HIS A 18 11.74 -10.15 16.24
N GLN A 19 10.73 -9.29 16.14
CA GLN A 19 9.39 -9.53 16.66
C GLN A 19 8.38 -9.15 15.57
N ASP A 20 7.25 -9.83 15.55
CA ASP A 20 6.11 -9.44 14.72
C ASP A 20 5.23 -8.53 15.60
N LEU A 21 4.95 -7.31 15.12
CA LEU A 21 4.05 -6.40 15.85
C LEU A 21 2.67 -6.49 15.24
N GLN A 22 1.65 -6.52 16.10
CA GLN A 22 0.26 -6.48 15.69
C GLN A 22 -0.35 -5.14 16.09
N GLY A 23 -1.33 -4.68 15.35
CA GLY A 23 -1.99 -3.44 15.69
C GLY A 23 -3.19 -3.12 14.82
N THR A 24 -3.72 -1.92 15.04
CA THR A 24 -4.88 -1.39 14.35
C THR A 24 -4.57 0.01 13.83
N VAL A 25 -4.93 0.26 12.57
CA VAL A 25 -4.91 1.59 11.96
C VAL A 25 -6.33 2.13 11.94
N ARG A 26 -6.52 3.32 12.49
CA ARG A 26 -7.78 4.07 12.49
C ARG A 26 -7.67 5.29 11.59
N LEU A 27 -8.67 5.45 10.73
CA LEU A 27 -8.77 6.56 9.78
C LEU A 27 -10.10 7.29 9.97
N PRO A 28 -10.13 8.61 9.80
CA PRO A 28 -11.39 9.35 9.72
C PRO A 28 -12.18 8.92 8.47
N LYS A 29 -13.52 9.05 8.50
CA LYS A 29 -14.36 8.72 7.34
C LYS A 29 -14.02 9.55 6.12
N GLU A 30 -13.59 10.78 6.32
CA GLU A 30 -13.16 11.69 5.27
C GLU A 30 -11.98 11.13 4.45
N ALA A 31 -11.22 10.15 4.96
CA ALA A 31 -10.17 9.49 4.20
C ALA A 31 -10.69 8.60 3.04
N SER A 32 -11.99 8.26 3.00
CA SER A 32 -12.60 7.65 1.80
C SER A 32 -12.95 8.66 0.72
N GLN A 33 -12.76 9.95 0.98
CA GLN A 33 -13.08 11.01 0.04
C GLN A 33 -11.84 11.46 -0.73
N PHE A 34 -11.96 11.54 -2.05
CA PHE A 34 -10.92 12.05 -2.92
C PHE A 34 -11.50 12.85 -4.07
N LEU A 35 -10.65 13.68 -4.65
CA LEU A 35 -11.00 14.54 -5.76
C LEU A 35 -10.68 13.84 -7.07
N PHE A 36 -11.64 13.82 -8.01
CA PHE A 36 -11.48 13.13 -9.27
C PHE A 36 -12.03 13.96 -10.43
N GLY A 37 -11.34 13.91 -11.58
CA GLY A 37 -11.66 14.69 -12.77
C GLY A 37 -10.84 15.98 -12.88
N VAL A 38 -10.80 16.55 -14.08
CA VAL A 38 -9.98 17.72 -14.41
C VAL A 38 -10.87 18.88 -14.85
N GLY A 39 -10.63 20.08 -14.31
CA GLY A 39 -11.33 21.29 -14.73
C GLY A 39 -12.79 21.32 -14.26
N GLU A 40 -13.72 21.54 -15.19
CA GLU A 40 -15.16 21.67 -14.86
C GLU A 40 -15.83 20.34 -14.50
N GLU A 41 -15.19 19.19 -14.79
CA GLU A 41 -15.68 17.85 -14.48
C GLU A 41 -15.20 17.31 -13.12
N GLN A 42 -14.43 18.12 -12.40
CA GLN A 42 -13.88 17.75 -11.10
C GLN A 42 -14.99 17.58 -10.06
N ARG A 43 -14.99 16.45 -9.36
CA ARG A 43 -15.98 16.07 -8.34
C ARG A 43 -15.32 15.32 -7.19
N VAL A 44 -15.95 15.38 -6.02
CA VAL A 44 -15.54 14.56 -4.87
C VAL A 44 -16.22 13.20 -4.99
N ILE A 45 -15.42 12.14 -4.89
CA ILE A 45 -15.88 10.76 -4.78
C ILE A 45 -15.71 10.34 -3.33
N ASP A 46 -16.75 9.72 -2.75
CA ASP A 46 -16.72 9.14 -1.41
C ASP A 46 -16.91 7.63 -1.53
N ASP A 47 -15.79 6.92 -1.65
CA ASP A 47 -15.76 5.47 -1.83
C ASP A 47 -14.44 4.90 -1.32
N ILE A 48 -14.51 4.00 -0.35
CA ILE A 48 -13.34 3.36 0.27
C ILE A 48 -12.47 2.62 -0.74
N ARG A 49 -13.04 2.16 -1.86
CA ARG A 49 -12.34 1.46 -2.93
C ARG A 49 -11.29 2.34 -3.61
N GLY A 50 -11.45 3.66 -3.54
CA GLY A 50 -10.51 4.62 -4.11
C GLY A 50 -9.28 4.90 -3.24
N MET A 51 -9.27 4.46 -1.98
CA MET A 51 -8.12 4.68 -1.10
C MET A 51 -6.91 3.86 -1.55
N GLY A 52 -5.75 4.49 -1.64
CA GLY A 52 -4.51 3.80 -1.98
C GLY A 52 -3.96 2.94 -0.83
N PRO A 53 -2.74 2.41 -1.00
CA PRO A 53 -2.06 1.66 0.06
C PRO A 53 -1.75 2.55 1.26
N ILE A 54 -1.81 1.96 2.46
CA ILE A 54 -1.29 2.59 3.69
C ILE A 54 0.09 2.03 3.95
N TYR A 55 1.10 2.88 4.07
CA TYR A 55 2.47 2.50 4.39
C TYR A 55 2.74 2.69 5.86
N LEU A 56 3.28 1.66 6.51
CA LEU A 56 3.55 1.65 7.94
C LEU A 56 4.98 1.19 8.18
N GLY A 57 5.70 1.91 9.03
CA GLY A 57 7.06 1.55 9.45
C GLY A 57 7.25 1.69 10.95
N ALA A 58 8.16 0.90 11.49
CA ALA A 58 8.69 1.06 12.83
C ALA A 58 10.02 1.81 12.76
N PHE A 59 10.14 2.90 13.51
CA PHE A 59 11.25 3.84 13.44
C PHE A 59 11.85 4.13 14.82
N PRO A 60 13.09 4.63 14.90
CA PRO A 60 13.70 5.01 16.18
C PRO A 60 12.90 6.09 16.92
N SER A 61 12.42 7.10 16.18
CA SER A 61 11.55 8.16 16.70
C SER A 61 10.79 8.86 15.56
N VAL A 62 9.80 9.68 15.92
CA VAL A 62 9.08 10.59 15.01
C VAL A 62 9.32 12.03 15.47
N GLN A 63 9.49 12.92 14.51
CA GLN A 63 9.90 14.31 14.70
C GLN A 63 8.92 15.26 14.01
N GLU A 64 8.90 16.51 14.50
CA GLU A 64 8.11 17.60 13.94
C GLU A 64 9.01 18.70 13.38
N GLY A 65 8.48 19.48 12.43
CA GLY A 65 9.00 20.79 12.08
C GLY A 65 9.86 20.86 10.81
N LEU A 66 10.24 19.74 10.19
CA LEU A 66 10.84 19.79 8.85
C LEU A 66 9.79 19.87 7.74
N TYR A 67 8.70 19.11 7.88
CA TYR A 67 7.54 19.15 6.99
C TYR A 67 6.31 19.75 7.71
N PRO A 68 5.24 20.06 6.96
CA PRO A 68 3.93 20.42 7.53
C PRO A 68 3.27 19.30 8.35
N PHE A 69 3.80 18.08 8.26
CA PHE A 69 3.38 16.89 9.00
C PHE A 69 4.55 16.30 9.79
N THR A 70 4.24 15.45 10.77
CA THR A 70 5.26 14.71 11.51
C THR A 70 5.87 13.60 10.66
N HIS A 71 7.15 13.33 10.85
CA HIS A 71 7.89 12.38 10.00
C HIS A 71 8.86 11.55 10.84
N PRO A 72 9.23 10.35 10.39
CA PRO A 72 10.27 9.57 11.06
C PRO A 72 11.60 10.33 11.17
N GLU A 73 12.37 10.05 12.21
CA GLU A 73 13.71 10.58 12.35
C GLU A 73 14.57 10.23 11.14
N MET A 74 15.23 11.24 10.58
CA MET A 74 16.06 11.11 9.40
C MET A 74 17.54 11.23 9.75
N GLY A 75 18.36 10.51 9.01
CA GLY A 75 19.80 10.69 8.98
C GLY A 75 20.20 12.09 8.44
N PRO A 76 21.51 12.38 8.41
CA PRO A 76 22.01 13.67 7.96
C PRO A 76 21.68 13.93 6.49
N ILE A 77 21.15 15.12 6.19
CA ILE A 77 20.96 15.62 4.83
C ILE A 77 22.33 16.00 4.25
N VAL A 78 22.79 15.21 3.27
CA VAL A 78 24.13 15.37 2.67
C VAL A 78 24.12 16.20 1.38
N ASN A 79 22.97 16.30 0.70
CA ASN A 79 22.79 17.06 -0.54
C ASN A 79 21.59 18.00 -0.41
N ASP A 80 21.69 19.18 -1.01
CA ASP A 80 20.59 20.13 -1.07
C ASP A 80 19.43 19.53 -1.88
N GLY A 81 18.21 19.60 -1.33
CA GLY A 81 17.00 19.02 -1.93
C GLY A 81 16.89 17.48 -1.88
N GLN A 82 17.65 16.81 -1.01
CA GLN A 82 17.46 15.38 -0.74
C GLN A 82 17.23 15.13 0.74
N ASP A 83 16.17 14.41 1.06
CA ASP A 83 15.87 14.01 2.42
C ASP A 83 16.91 13.02 2.94
N GLY A 84 17.12 13.03 4.26
CA GLY A 84 17.88 11.99 4.93
C GLY A 84 17.10 10.67 4.96
N ASP A 85 17.82 9.54 5.05
CA ASP A 85 17.21 8.21 5.18
C ASP A 85 16.66 8.02 6.60
N THR A 86 15.44 7.51 6.72
CA THR A 86 14.75 7.27 7.99
C THR A 86 15.06 5.92 8.65
N TYR A 87 15.77 5.01 7.97
CA TYR A 87 16.20 3.69 8.49
C TYR A 87 15.12 2.93 9.31
N PRO A 88 14.00 2.51 8.69
CA PRO A 88 12.98 1.72 9.39
C PRO A 88 13.54 0.39 9.93
N TYR A 89 13.15 0.02 11.14
CA TYR A 89 13.41 -1.29 11.74
C TYR A 89 12.58 -2.42 11.14
N GLY A 90 11.54 -2.06 10.39
CA GLY A 90 10.65 -2.94 9.67
C GLY A 90 9.47 -2.14 9.15
N GLY A 91 8.67 -2.75 8.28
CA GLY A 91 7.53 -2.07 7.69
C GLY A 91 6.62 -3.01 6.93
N THR A 92 5.42 -2.53 6.66
CA THR A 92 4.35 -3.27 6.02
C THR A 92 3.40 -2.31 5.32
N THR A 93 2.37 -2.85 4.68
CA THR A 93 1.31 -2.06 4.08
C THR A 93 -0.08 -2.63 4.37
N VAL A 94 -1.08 -1.75 4.50
CA VAL A 94 -2.50 -2.14 4.38
C VAL A 94 -2.92 -1.94 2.94
N GLY A 95 -3.20 -3.04 2.25
CA GLY A 95 -3.28 -3.07 0.80
C GLY A 95 -1.92 -2.92 0.12
N ARG A 96 -1.84 -3.31 -1.15
CA ARG A 96 -0.69 -3.06 -2.04
C ARG A 96 -1.17 -3.02 -3.48
N PHE A 97 -0.35 -2.49 -4.39
CA PHE A 97 -0.70 -2.58 -5.81
C PHE A 97 -0.68 -4.04 -6.27
N ASP A 98 -1.73 -4.42 -6.98
CA ASP A 98 -1.82 -5.68 -7.68
C ASP A 98 -2.32 -5.45 -9.10
N TRP A 99 -1.85 -6.26 -10.03
CA TRP A 99 -2.19 -6.06 -11.43
C TRP A 99 -3.43 -6.86 -11.81
N ALA A 100 -4.54 -6.17 -12.11
CA ALA A 100 -5.82 -6.80 -12.45
C ALA A 100 -5.94 -7.19 -13.93
N CYS A 101 -5.01 -7.99 -14.45
CA CYS A 101 -5.06 -8.70 -15.75
C CYS A 101 -5.18 -7.86 -17.05
N TYR A 102 -5.38 -6.55 -16.96
CA TYR A 102 -5.47 -5.62 -18.08
C TYR A 102 -4.39 -4.54 -17.99
N GLN A 103 -3.86 -4.10 -19.13
CA GLN A 103 -2.84 -3.04 -19.16
C GLN A 103 -3.35 -1.72 -18.56
N SER A 104 -4.63 -1.41 -18.78
CA SER A 104 -5.31 -0.23 -18.21
C SER A 104 -5.35 -0.24 -16.67
N MET A 105 -5.09 -1.38 -16.03
CA MET A 105 -5.14 -1.56 -14.58
C MET A 105 -3.78 -1.50 -13.89
N VAL A 106 -2.70 -1.27 -14.64
CA VAL A 106 -1.36 -1.06 -14.07
C VAL A 106 -1.41 0.10 -13.07
N CYS A 107 -1.03 -0.16 -11.82
CA CYS A 107 -1.09 0.82 -10.73
C CYS A 107 -2.49 1.38 -10.42
N LYS A 108 -3.58 0.72 -10.81
CA LYS A 108 -4.97 1.18 -10.56
C LYS A 108 -5.75 0.29 -9.60
N THR A 109 -5.16 -0.80 -9.15
CA THR A 109 -5.83 -1.76 -8.27
C THR A 109 -5.01 -1.96 -7.02
N VAL A 110 -5.64 -1.71 -5.87
CA VAL A 110 -5.09 -1.94 -4.54
C VAL A 110 -5.80 -3.14 -3.95
N THR A 111 -5.05 -4.09 -3.39
CA THR A 111 -5.62 -5.25 -2.71
C THR A 111 -6.46 -4.81 -1.50
N GLY A 112 -7.44 -5.63 -1.12
CA GLY A 112 -8.27 -5.30 0.04
C GLY A 112 -9.22 -4.12 -0.21
N ARG A 113 -9.56 -3.85 -1.48
CA ARG A 113 -10.57 -2.86 -1.88
C ARG A 113 -11.79 -3.53 -2.53
N TYR A 114 -11.58 -4.61 -3.27
CA TYR A 114 -12.61 -5.22 -4.10
C TYR A 114 -12.97 -6.62 -3.61
N SER A 115 -14.28 -6.87 -3.54
CA SER A 115 -14.85 -8.16 -3.12
C SER A 115 -15.10 -9.13 -4.27
N SER A 116 -15.18 -8.62 -5.51
CA SER A 116 -15.47 -9.40 -6.72
C SER A 116 -15.06 -8.64 -7.99
N TYR A 117 -15.03 -9.34 -9.12
CA TYR A 117 -14.81 -8.69 -10.42
C TYR A 117 -15.90 -7.69 -10.76
N GLU A 118 -17.15 -7.98 -10.42
CA GLU A 118 -18.27 -7.08 -10.62
C GLU A 118 -18.14 -5.81 -9.79
N ASP A 119 -17.64 -5.93 -8.57
CA ASP A 119 -17.39 -4.80 -7.67
C ASP A 119 -16.27 -3.89 -8.21
N LEU A 120 -15.19 -4.48 -8.73
CA LEU A 120 -14.12 -3.75 -9.41
C LEU A 120 -14.62 -3.07 -10.70
N LEU A 121 -15.40 -3.78 -11.52
CA LEU A 121 -16.00 -3.22 -12.73
C LEU A 121 -16.99 -2.10 -12.41
N ASP A 122 -17.81 -2.24 -11.37
CA ASP A 122 -18.75 -1.22 -10.90
C ASP A 122 -18.03 0.06 -10.48
N PHE A 123 -16.95 -0.07 -9.69
CA PHE A 123 -16.14 1.06 -9.29
C PHE A 123 -15.60 1.84 -10.49
N HIS A 124 -14.97 1.14 -11.44
CA HIS A 124 -14.42 1.80 -12.62
C HIS A 124 -15.49 2.36 -13.57
N ASN A 125 -16.56 1.61 -13.84
CA ASN A 125 -17.59 1.99 -14.82
C ASN A 125 -18.55 3.05 -14.28
N ASN A 126 -18.98 2.93 -13.02
CA ASN A 126 -20.08 3.72 -12.46
C ASN A 126 -19.61 4.76 -11.43
N VAL A 127 -18.53 4.50 -10.69
CA VAL A 127 -18.00 5.46 -9.71
C VAL A 127 -16.98 6.39 -10.34
N LEU A 128 -15.95 5.85 -11.00
CA LEU A 128 -14.95 6.64 -11.70
C LEU A 128 -15.41 7.11 -13.09
N GLU A 129 -16.38 6.44 -13.70
CA GLU A 129 -16.78 6.67 -15.11
C GLU A 129 -15.58 6.55 -16.08
N GLN A 130 -14.63 5.67 -15.73
CA GLN A 130 -13.45 5.31 -16.51
C GLN A 130 -13.43 3.79 -16.71
N PRO A 131 -14.12 3.28 -17.75
CA PRO A 131 -14.25 1.85 -17.93
C PRO A 131 -12.92 1.19 -18.24
N ILE A 132 -12.80 -0.06 -17.82
CA ILE A 132 -11.62 -0.89 -18.08
C ILE A 132 -11.62 -1.28 -19.55
N LEU A 133 -10.51 -1.01 -20.23
CA LEU A 133 -10.38 -1.26 -21.67
C LEU A 133 -9.46 -2.45 -21.96
N THR A 134 -9.83 -3.22 -22.98
CA THR A 134 -8.94 -4.19 -23.64
C THR A 134 -7.84 -3.47 -24.41
N ALA A 135 -6.84 -4.21 -24.93
CA ALA A 135 -5.78 -3.62 -25.73
C ALA A 135 -6.26 -3.04 -27.07
N GLU A 136 -7.39 -3.54 -27.59
CA GLU A 136 -8.06 -3.01 -28.77
C GLU A 136 -8.96 -1.81 -28.46
N GLY A 137 -9.08 -1.41 -27.19
CA GLY A 137 -9.88 -0.28 -26.73
C GLY A 137 -11.37 -0.59 -26.54
N HIS A 138 -11.76 -1.87 -26.46
CA HIS A 138 -13.13 -2.25 -26.12
C HIS A 138 -13.33 -2.24 -24.61
N GLU A 139 -14.51 -1.85 -24.15
CA GLU A 139 -14.86 -1.89 -22.73
C GLU A 139 -15.09 -3.33 -22.26
N VAL A 140 -14.49 -3.67 -21.12
CA VAL A 140 -14.73 -4.92 -20.41
C VAL A 140 -16.01 -4.77 -19.61
N THR A 141 -17.02 -5.58 -19.91
CA THR A 141 -18.38 -5.35 -19.37
C THR A 141 -18.90 -6.48 -18.49
N SER A 142 -18.22 -7.63 -18.45
CA SER A 142 -18.65 -8.76 -17.63
C SER A 142 -17.52 -9.42 -16.86
N LYS A 143 -17.90 -10.10 -15.77
CA LYS A 143 -17.00 -10.93 -15.00
C LYS A 143 -16.39 -12.05 -15.84
N GLU A 144 -17.19 -12.70 -16.69
CA GLU A 144 -16.72 -13.83 -17.49
C GLU A 144 -15.59 -13.41 -18.45
N GLU A 145 -15.73 -12.24 -19.08
CA GLU A 145 -14.69 -11.66 -19.94
C GLU A 145 -13.42 -11.36 -19.14
N PHE A 146 -13.57 -10.75 -17.96
CA PHE A 146 -12.45 -10.45 -17.08
C PHE A 146 -11.70 -11.73 -16.65
N GLN A 147 -12.45 -12.74 -16.20
CA GLN A 147 -11.89 -14.02 -15.77
C GLN A 147 -11.19 -14.76 -16.92
N GLU A 148 -11.78 -14.76 -18.11
CA GLU A 148 -11.15 -15.36 -19.30
C GLU A 148 -9.79 -14.69 -19.56
N ARG A 149 -9.73 -13.36 -19.47
CA ARG A 149 -8.46 -12.64 -19.62
C ARG A 149 -7.44 -13.01 -18.54
N CYS A 150 -7.85 -13.03 -17.27
CA CYS A 150 -6.95 -13.44 -16.18
C CYS A 150 -6.43 -14.86 -16.36
N PHE A 151 -7.28 -15.79 -16.82
CA PHE A 151 -6.85 -17.15 -17.14
C PHE A 151 -5.81 -17.17 -18.28
N GLU A 152 -6.00 -16.38 -19.33
CA GLU A 152 -5.05 -16.32 -20.45
C GLU A 152 -3.67 -15.81 -20.06
N VAL A 153 -3.60 -14.79 -19.21
CA VAL A 153 -2.34 -14.10 -18.88
C VAL A 153 -1.63 -14.65 -17.64
N LEU A 154 -2.38 -15.13 -16.65
CA LEU A 154 -1.85 -15.61 -15.37
C LEU A 154 -2.02 -17.12 -15.18
N TYR A 155 -2.73 -17.81 -16.08
CA TYR A 155 -3.14 -19.21 -15.92
C TYR A 155 -3.96 -19.46 -14.65
N SER A 156 -4.60 -18.42 -14.11
CA SER A 156 -5.39 -18.53 -12.90
C SER A 156 -6.79 -19.04 -13.19
N THR A 157 -7.25 -20.00 -12.39
CA THR A 157 -8.51 -20.72 -12.65
C THR A 157 -9.64 -20.39 -11.69
N GLY A 158 -9.40 -19.58 -10.66
CA GLY A 158 -10.44 -19.18 -9.72
C GLY A 158 -10.16 -17.89 -8.97
N ASP A 159 -11.23 -17.23 -8.53
CA ASP A 159 -11.22 -15.92 -7.88
C ASP A 159 -10.27 -15.88 -6.66
N GLN A 160 -10.17 -16.99 -5.92
CA GLN A 160 -9.29 -17.11 -4.74
C GLN A 160 -7.79 -17.00 -5.04
N GLU A 161 -7.37 -17.12 -6.30
CA GLU A 161 -5.99 -16.97 -6.72
C GLU A 161 -5.64 -15.50 -7.05
N MET A 162 -6.65 -14.63 -7.19
CA MET A 162 -6.46 -13.21 -7.46
C MET A 162 -6.36 -12.42 -6.17
N LEU A 163 -5.22 -11.77 -5.93
CA LEU A 163 -5.01 -11.02 -4.70
C LEU A 163 -5.80 -9.71 -4.66
N PHE A 164 -6.14 -9.15 -5.83
CA PHE A 164 -7.04 -8.01 -5.93
C PHE A 164 -8.51 -8.32 -5.59
N ILE A 165 -8.91 -9.60 -5.49
CA ILE A 165 -10.26 -10.03 -5.10
C ILE A 165 -10.20 -10.72 -3.73
N GLN A 166 -10.21 -9.92 -2.66
CA GLN A 166 -10.08 -10.43 -1.28
C GLN A 166 -11.05 -9.79 -0.27
N GLY A 167 -11.92 -8.88 -0.71
CA GLY A 167 -12.79 -8.11 0.17
C GLY A 167 -12.17 -6.77 0.56
N SER A 168 -12.71 -6.16 1.61
CA SER A 168 -12.24 -4.88 2.15
C SER A 168 -11.33 -5.14 3.35
N ASP A 169 -10.13 -4.54 3.35
CA ASP A 169 -9.25 -4.52 4.54
C ASP A 169 -9.85 -3.65 5.65
N PHE A 170 -10.77 -2.75 5.30
CA PHE A 170 -11.39 -1.81 6.24
C PHE A 170 -12.73 -2.31 6.75
N GLN A 171 -12.92 -2.15 8.06
CA GLN A 171 -14.17 -2.30 8.77
C GLN A 171 -14.76 -0.93 9.11
N ASP A 172 -16.08 -0.81 8.98
CA ASP A 172 -16.82 0.38 9.41
C ASP A 172 -17.10 0.32 10.92
N ASN A 173 -16.54 1.28 11.68
CA ASN A 173 -16.77 1.40 13.12
C ASN A 173 -17.61 2.65 13.50
N GLY A 174 -18.42 3.16 12.57
CA GLY A 174 -19.24 4.36 12.76
C GLY A 174 -18.51 5.61 12.29
N ASP A 175 -17.72 6.23 13.16
CA ASP A 175 -17.04 7.50 12.87
C ASP A 175 -15.66 7.31 12.21
N GLU A 176 -15.19 6.06 12.09
CA GLU A 176 -13.85 5.72 11.60
C GLU A 176 -13.88 4.52 10.65
N TRP A 177 -12.85 4.42 9.80
CA TRP A 177 -12.43 3.20 9.13
C TRP A 177 -11.32 2.54 9.93
N VAL A 178 -11.38 1.21 10.06
CA VAL A 178 -10.46 0.44 10.90
C VAL A 178 -9.87 -0.71 10.10
N ALA A 179 -8.54 -0.84 10.12
CA ALA A 179 -7.84 -1.97 9.52
C ALA A 179 -6.92 -2.64 10.55
N GLU A 180 -6.97 -3.96 10.63
CA GLU A 180 -6.00 -4.76 11.39
C GLU A 180 -4.71 -4.90 10.56
N VAL A 181 -3.55 -4.84 11.21
CA VAL A 181 -2.27 -4.90 10.52
C VAL A 181 -1.21 -5.64 11.34
N ASP A 182 -0.36 -6.37 10.62
CA ASP A 182 0.85 -7.00 11.14
C ASP A 182 2.10 -6.37 10.51
N LEU A 183 3.06 -5.95 11.32
CA LEU A 183 4.42 -5.59 10.90
C LEU A 183 5.33 -6.79 11.17
N PRO A 184 5.61 -7.62 10.16
CA PRO A 184 6.42 -8.81 10.36
C PRO A 184 7.90 -8.47 10.51
N HIS A 185 8.58 -9.24 11.36
CA HIS A 185 10.02 -9.29 11.46
C HIS A 185 10.69 -7.94 11.77
N VAL A 186 10.04 -7.09 12.56
CA VAL A 186 10.59 -5.81 13.01
C VAL A 186 11.77 -6.06 13.95
N PHE A 187 12.89 -5.37 13.73
CA PHE A 187 13.98 -5.34 14.69
C PHE A 187 13.54 -4.55 15.93
N PHE A 188 13.15 -5.27 16.98
CA PHE A 188 12.49 -4.67 18.13
C PHE A 188 13.48 -3.91 19.02
N GLU A 189 13.16 -2.65 19.28
CA GLU A 189 13.81 -1.80 20.28
C GLU A 189 12.74 -1.14 21.15
N GLU A 190 12.88 -1.22 22.47
CA GLU A 190 11.91 -0.65 23.40
C GLU A 190 11.84 0.89 23.23
N GLY A 191 10.64 1.41 23.02
CA GLY A 191 10.40 2.84 22.79
C GLY A 191 10.42 3.26 21.32
N MET A 192 10.58 2.32 20.37
CA MET A 192 10.42 2.62 18.95
C MET A 192 9.01 3.14 18.63
N SER A 193 8.89 3.86 17.52
CA SER A 193 7.68 4.55 17.08
C SER A 193 7.14 3.91 15.81
N VAL A 194 5.89 3.44 15.83
CA VAL A 194 5.17 3.07 14.60
C VAL A 194 4.50 4.31 14.03
N TRP A 195 4.72 4.53 12.73
CA TRP A 195 4.21 5.68 11.99
C TRP A 195 3.83 5.27 10.58
N GLY A 196 2.91 6.01 9.97
CA GLY A 196 2.47 5.69 8.61
C GLY A 196 1.65 6.79 7.95
N TRP A 197 1.34 6.54 6.69
CA TRP A 197 0.64 7.46 5.80
C TRP A 197 -0.12 6.71 4.70
N ILE A 198 -1.05 7.38 4.05
CA ILE A 198 -1.88 6.87 2.95
C ILE A 198 -1.51 7.62 1.68
N ASP A 199 -1.19 6.88 0.61
CA ASP A 199 -1.07 7.44 -0.74
C ASP A 199 -2.46 7.58 -1.35
N MET A 200 -2.96 8.81 -1.42
CA MET A 200 -4.28 9.10 -1.97
C MET A 200 -4.20 9.27 -3.49
N PRO A 201 -5.24 8.85 -4.23
CA PRO A 201 -5.24 9.00 -5.67
C PRO A 201 -5.23 10.48 -6.08
N SER A 202 -4.50 10.77 -7.15
CA SER A 202 -4.57 12.04 -7.86
C SER A 202 -5.94 12.23 -8.52
N VAL A 203 -6.16 13.41 -9.11
CA VAL A 203 -7.38 13.72 -9.86
C VAL A 203 -7.62 12.83 -11.09
N THR A 204 -6.60 12.09 -11.54
CA THR A 204 -6.69 11.09 -12.63
C THR A 204 -6.62 9.65 -12.11
N PHE A 205 -6.81 9.47 -10.81
CA PHE A 205 -6.76 8.19 -10.11
C PHE A 205 -5.39 7.50 -10.21
N ASP A 206 -4.30 8.28 -10.26
CA ASP A 206 -2.92 7.79 -10.21
C ASP A 206 -2.38 7.89 -8.78
N PHE A 207 -1.44 7.01 -8.43
CA PHE A 207 -0.86 6.95 -7.08
C PHE A 207 0.63 7.28 -7.13
N ASN A 208 1.11 8.15 -6.25
CA ASN A 208 2.48 8.66 -6.32
C ASN A 208 3.53 7.59 -5.99
N THR A 209 3.13 6.57 -5.22
CA THR A 209 4.03 5.47 -4.83
C THR A 209 4.16 4.36 -5.85
N CYS A 210 3.41 4.41 -6.95
CA CYS A 210 3.48 3.37 -7.98
C CYS A 210 4.41 3.76 -9.13
N ASP A 211 5.45 2.96 -9.34
CA ASP A 211 6.30 3.02 -10.53
C ASP A 211 5.72 2.14 -11.63
N THR A 212 5.06 2.77 -12.61
CA THR A 212 4.46 2.08 -13.77
C THR A 212 5.49 1.45 -14.72
N GLU A 213 6.76 1.83 -14.65
CA GLU A 213 7.82 1.32 -15.53
C GLU A 213 8.50 0.07 -14.96
N GLN A 214 8.30 -0.21 -13.66
CA GLN A 214 8.91 -1.33 -12.93
C GLN A 214 7.93 -2.49 -12.69
N GLY A 215 8.44 -3.55 -12.06
CA GLY A 215 7.69 -4.76 -11.73
C GLY A 215 7.88 -5.88 -12.74
N ALA A 216 7.04 -6.91 -12.64
CA ALA A 216 7.06 -8.00 -13.61
C ALA A 216 6.68 -7.49 -15.01
N GLN A 217 7.17 -8.17 -16.04
CA GLN A 217 6.84 -7.82 -17.42
C GLN A 217 5.83 -8.81 -17.98
N VAL A 218 4.77 -8.28 -18.60
CA VAL A 218 3.88 -9.06 -19.45
C VAL A 218 4.37 -8.96 -20.89
N ASN A 219 4.51 -10.12 -21.52
CA ASN A 219 4.77 -10.26 -22.95
C ASN A 219 3.72 -11.22 -23.51
N TYR A 220 2.63 -10.68 -24.04
CA TYR A 220 1.48 -11.46 -24.51
C TYR A 220 1.04 -11.00 -25.90
N TYR A 221 1.24 -11.85 -26.92
CA TYR A 221 1.08 -11.51 -28.34
C TYR A 221 1.78 -10.20 -28.75
N ASP A 222 1.01 -9.13 -28.95
CA ASP A 222 1.44 -7.80 -29.36
C ASP A 222 1.55 -6.81 -28.19
N GLN A 223 1.22 -7.23 -26.98
CA GLN A 223 1.29 -6.43 -25.76
C GLN A 223 2.62 -6.65 -25.03
N ARG A 224 3.28 -5.54 -24.70
CA ARG A 224 4.47 -5.52 -23.86
C ARG A 224 4.44 -4.32 -22.92
N TYR A 225 4.31 -4.58 -21.64
CA TYR A 225 4.29 -3.56 -20.60
C TYR A 225 4.79 -4.12 -19.25
N SER A 226 5.20 -3.21 -18.38
CA SER A 226 5.50 -3.52 -16.97
C SER A 226 4.20 -3.47 -16.16
N LEU A 227 4.09 -4.33 -15.15
CA LEU A 227 2.88 -4.44 -14.33
C LEU A 227 2.72 -3.30 -13.32
N GLY A 228 3.74 -2.46 -13.16
CA GLY A 228 3.82 -1.49 -12.09
C GLY A 228 4.17 -2.15 -10.76
N THR A 229 4.87 -1.42 -9.90
CA THR A 229 5.10 -1.83 -8.52
C THR A 229 5.44 -0.63 -7.65
N ASN A 230 5.38 -0.81 -6.34
CA ASN A 230 5.79 0.20 -5.38
C ASN A 230 7.29 0.51 -5.51
N TYR A 231 7.67 1.77 -5.29
CA TYR A 231 9.08 2.08 -5.05
C TYR A 231 9.61 1.31 -3.83
N GLN A 232 10.89 0.94 -3.84
CA GLN A 232 11.48 0.12 -2.76
C GLN A 232 11.81 0.93 -1.50
N ASP A 233 11.93 2.26 -1.63
CA ASP A 233 12.46 3.15 -0.61
C ASP A 233 11.37 4.06 0.00
N LEU A 234 10.09 3.68 -0.14
CA LEU A 234 8.94 4.46 0.33
C LEU A 234 9.02 4.79 1.82
N LEU A 235 9.41 3.82 2.65
CA LEU A 235 9.55 4.02 4.10
C LEU A 235 10.89 4.65 4.48
N ASN A 236 11.91 4.56 3.62
CA ASN A 236 13.22 5.20 3.82
C ASN A 236 13.19 6.70 3.50
N PHE A 237 12.36 7.10 2.54
CA PHE A 237 12.23 8.49 2.10
C PHE A 237 10.75 8.88 1.87
N PRO A 238 9.91 8.84 2.92
CA PRO A 238 8.49 9.10 2.78
C PRO A 238 8.20 10.51 2.24
N GLY A 239 9.02 11.50 2.60
CA GLY A 239 8.88 12.88 2.12
C GLY A 239 9.00 13.07 0.60
N LYS A 240 9.59 12.11 -0.12
CA LYS A 240 9.61 12.11 -1.60
C LYS A 240 8.26 11.75 -2.24
N TYR A 241 7.42 11.04 -1.49
CA TYR A 241 6.23 10.38 -2.03
C TYR A 241 4.93 10.90 -1.43
N ILE A 242 4.98 11.47 -0.22
CA ILE A 242 3.81 12.12 0.38
C ILE A 242 3.53 13.43 -0.37
N ASP A 243 2.34 13.53 -0.96
CA ASP A 243 1.90 14.67 -1.76
C ASP A 243 0.54 15.21 -1.28
N ASN A 244 0.14 16.35 -1.82
CA ASN A 244 -1.11 17.01 -1.52
C ASN A 244 -2.33 16.07 -1.70
N GLY A 245 -3.10 15.90 -0.64
CA GLY A 245 -4.24 15.00 -0.55
C GLY A 245 -3.99 13.78 0.33
N ASP A 246 -2.73 13.41 0.56
CA ASP A 246 -2.32 12.26 1.37
C ASP A 246 -2.65 12.44 2.85
N TRP A 247 -2.84 11.32 3.55
CA TRP A 247 -3.11 11.33 4.98
C TRP A 247 -1.91 10.82 5.77
N VAL A 248 -1.57 11.49 6.87
CA VAL A 248 -0.37 11.21 7.67
C VAL A 248 -0.72 11.09 9.15
N ALA A 249 -0.11 10.13 9.84
CA ALA A 249 -0.16 10.04 11.29
C ALA A 249 0.60 11.22 11.91
N GLN A 250 -0.07 12.04 12.71
CA GLN A 250 0.61 13.12 13.44
C GLN A 250 1.27 12.61 14.71
N GLU A 251 0.60 11.68 15.40
CA GLU A 251 1.13 11.02 16.59
C GLU A 251 1.56 9.60 16.26
N ALA A 252 2.76 9.22 16.69
CA ALA A 252 3.27 7.88 16.49
C ALA A 252 2.83 6.94 17.63
N ALA A 253 2.60 5.68 17.32
CA ALA A 253 2.34 4.67 18.34
C ALA A 253 3.66 4.21 18.97
N ILE A 254 3.88 4.50 20.25
CA ILE A 254 5.11 4.14 20.96
C ILE A 254 5.03 2.70 21.47
N ILE A 255 5.97 1.87 21.02
CA ILE A 255 5.99 0.44 21.33
C ILE A 255 6.91 0.17 22.51
N THR A 256 6.32 -0.18 23.65
CA THR A 256 7.07 -0.57 24.87
C THR A 256 7.09 -2.08 25.09
N ASP A 257 6.22 -2.81 24.41
CA ASP A 257 6.01 -4.25 24.57
C ASP A 257 5.57 -4.83 23.21
N PRO A 258 6.34 -5.73 22.59
CA PRO A 258 6.04 -6.24 21.25
C PRO A 258 4.81 -7.16 21.21
N GLU A 259 4.39 -7.69 22.37
CA GLU A 259 3.23 -8.59 22.49
C GLU A 259 1.91 -7.83 22.68
N LYS A 260 1.94 -6.50 22.71
CA LYS A 260 0.75 -5.67 22.83
C LYS A 260 0.41 -5.01 21.51
N ASP A 261 -0.85 -5.12 21.13
CA ASP A 261 -1.39 -4.46 19.96
C ASP A 261 -1.19 -2.94 20.09
N PHE A 262 -0.65 -2.33 19.03
CA PHE A 262 -0.58 -0.89 18.92
C PHE A 262 -1.85 -0.32 18.25
N ASP A 263 -2.12 0.95 18.50
CA ASP A 263 -3.18 1.71 17.85
C ASP A 263 -2.55 2.93 17.19
N LEU A 264 -2.75 3.08 15.89
CA LEU A 264 -2.23 4.21 15.11
C LEU A 264 -3.39 4.95 14.45
N GLU A 265 -3.47 6.25 14.70
CA GLU A 265 -4.41 7.15 14.03
C GLU A 265 -3.73 7.90 12.89
N ILE A 266 -4.28 7.80 11.69
CA ILE A 266 -3.85 8.59 10.53
C ILE A 266 -4.98 9.58 10.21
N GLY A 267 -4.83 10.82 10.69
CA GLY A 267 -5.92 11.80 10.68
C GLY A 267 -5.60 13.18 10.11
N TYR A 268 -4.35 13.44 9.68
CA TYR A 268 -3.99 14.72 9.06
C TYR A 268 -3.92 14.58 7.54
N GLN A 269 -4.80 15.30 6.84
CA GLN A 269 -4.72 15.43 5.39
C GLN A 269 -3.70 16.53 5.04
N TYR A 270 -2.65 16.17 4.30
CA TYR A 270 -1.68 17.11 3.80
C TYR A 270 -2.31 17.94 2.67
N VAL A 271 -2.28 19.26 2.83
CA VAL A 271 -2.69 20.21 1.80
C VAL A 271 -1.60 21.27 1.69
N GLU A 272 -1.04 21.45 0.49
CA GLU A 272 -0.09 22.54 0.24
C GLU A 272 -0.78 23.91 0.43
N GLU A 273 -0.19 24.78 1.25
CA GLU A 273 -0.68 26.15 1.51
C GLU A 273 -0.45 27.11 0.33
#